data_AF-A0A6C0D3F7-F1
#
_entry.id   AF-A0A6C0D3F7-F1
#
_cell.length_a   1.000
_cell.length_b   1.000
_cell.length_c   1.000
_cell.angle_alpha   90.00
_cell.angle_beta   90.00
_cell.angle_gamma   90.00
#
_symmetry.space_group_name_H-M   'P 1'
#
loop_
_entity.id
_entity.type
_entity.pdbx_description
1 polymer ?
#
loop_
_entity_poly.entity_id
_entity_poly.type
_entity_poly.pdbx_seq_one_letter_code
_entity_poly.pdbx_strand_id
1 'polypeptide(L)' 'MNFFDSLMSPLGKDHCMLFYYLGFLTLLLALFALVGLIMGLFRKRSGYAMGAYAMSFLSNILMYYTLRIYYSICIVTLR' A
#
# COMPACT_ATOMS: atom_id res chain seq x y z
N MET A 1 -11.95 -4.10 27.43
CA MET A 1 -12.74 -4.11 26.17
C MET A 1 -11.75 -4.03 25.04
N ASN A 2 -11.68 -5.07 24.22
CA ASN A 2 -10.51 -5.37 23.41
C ASN A 2 -10.31 -4.32 22.31
N PHE A 3 -9.13 -3.72 22.27
CA PHE A 3 -8.72 -2.78 21.22
C PHE A 3 -8.82 -3.43 19.82
N PHE A 4 -8.54 -4.73 19.75
CA PHE A 4 -8.74 -5.55 18.56
C PHE A 4 -10.21 -5.69 18.18
N ASP A 5 -11.13 -5.77 19.14
CA ASP A 5 -12.56 -5.78 18.83
C ASP A 5 -12.98 -4.44 18.23
N SER A 6 -12.51 -3.27 18.71
CA SER A 6 -12.84 -1.97 18.09
C SER A 6 -12.20 -1.76 16.71
N LEU A 7 -11.05 -2.38 16.44
CA LEU A 7 -10.41 -2.34 15.11
C LEU A 7 -11.08 -3.30 14.11
N MET A 8 -11.70 -4.37 14.62
CA MET A 8 -12.45 -5.38 13.85
C MET A 8 -13.98 -5.18 13.93
N SER A 9 -14.45 -4.17 14.69
CA SER A 9 -15.85 -3.80 14.91
C SER A 9 -16.39 -3.17 13.63
N PRO A 10 -17.69 -3.35 13.30
CA PRO A 10 -18.16 -3.43 11.94
C PRO A 10 -17.85 -2.14 11.20
N LEU A 11 -16.87 -2.24 10.30
CA LEU A 11 -16.68 -1.46 9.07
C LEU A 11 -17.55 -0.20 9.03
N GLY A 12 -17.19 0.80 9.84
CA GLY A 12 -17.78 2.12 9.73
C GLY A 12 -17.45 2.68 8.35
N LYS A 13 -18.38 3.42 7.73
CA LYS A 13 -18.20 4.01 6.39
C LYS A 13 -16.93 4.86 6.31
N ASP A 14 -16.56 5.50 7.41
CA ASP A 14 -15.36 6.31 7.58
C ASP A 14 -14.07 5.47 7.59
N HIS A 15 -14.11 4.25 8.14
CA HIS A 15 -12.98 3.33 8.11
C HIS A 15 -12.72 2.78 6.71
N CYS A 16 -13.77 2.57 5.89
CA CYS A 16 -13.58 2.21 4.48
C CYS A 16 -12.81 3.29 3.72
N MET A 17 -13.19 4.56 3.89
CA MET A 17 -12.50 5.67 3.25
C MET A 17 -11.02 5.76 3.67
N LEU A 18 -10.72 5.43 4.92
CA LEU A 18 -9.34 5.41 5.42
C LEU A 18 -8.48 4.35 4.70
N PHE A 19 -9.01 3.15 4.45
CA PHE A 19 -8.33 2.13 3.63
C PHE A 19 -8.13 2.59 2.17
N TYR A 20 -9.09 3.34 1.61
CA TYR A 20 -8.96 3.91 0.28
C TYR A 20 -7.82 4.94 0.20
N TYR A 21 -7.75 5.88 1.16
CA TYR A 21 -6.67 6.88 1.22
C TYR A 21 -5.29 6.24 1.45
N LEU A 22 -5.19 5.26 2.35
CA LEU A 22 -3.95 4.49 2.55
C LEU A 22 -3.54 3.73 1.29
N GLY A 23 -4.51 3.12 0.59
CA GLY A 23 -4.27 2.46 -0.69
C GLY A 23 -3.71 3.45 -1.71
N PHE A 24 -4.34 4.61 -1.85
CA PHE A 24 -3.85 5.65 -2.75
C PHE A 24 -2.42 6.13 -2.41
N LEU A 25 -2.12 6.30 -1.12
CA LEU A 25 -0.81 6.71 -0.64
C LEU A 25 0.27 5.65 -0.94
N THR A 26 -0.03 4.37 -0.70
CA THR A 26 0.89 3.27 -1.03
C THR A 26 1.13 3.12 -2.52
N LEU A 27 0.12 3.40 -3.35
CA LEU A 27 0.28 3.46 -4.80
C LEU A 27 1.22 4.61 -5.22
N LEU A 28 1.09 5.80 -4.63
CA LEU A 28 2.02 6.91 -4.87
C LEU A 28 3.46 6.54 -4.48
N LEU A 29 3.65 5.92 -3.31
CA LEU A 29 4.97 5.44 -2.86
C LEU A 29 5.55 4.39 -3.81
N ALA A 30 4.73 3.49 -4.34
CA ALA A 30 5.14 2.53 -5.36
C ALA A 30 5.61 3.25 -6.63
N LEU A 31 4.90 4.28 -7.09
CA LEU A 31 5.33 5.06 -8.26
C LEU A 31 6.67 5.77 -8.00
N PHE A 32 6.88 6.36 -6.83
CA PHE A 32 8.18 6.95 -6.48
C PHE A 32 9.31 5.92 -6.44
N ALA A 33 9.05 4.72 -5.88
CA ALA A 33 10.01 3.63 -5.88
C ALA A 33 10.34 3.15 -7.31
N LEU A 34 9.35 3.13 -8.20
CA LEU A 34 9.51 2.78 -9.61
C LEU A 34 10.40 3.82 -10.33
N VAL A 35 10.16 5.12 -10.11
CA VAL A 35 11.03 6.18 -10.66
C VAL A 35 12.47 6.05 -10.14
N GLY A 36 12.64 5.80 -8.83
CA GLY A 36 13.95 5.56 -8.22
C GLY A 36 14.66 4.33 -8.80
N LEU A 37 13.92 3.26 -9.09
CA LEU A 37 14.43 2.06 -9.74
C LEU A 37 14.90 2.34 -11.18
N ILE A 38 14.10 3.08 -11.97
CA ILE A 38 14.47 3.48 -13.33
C ILE A 38 15.74 4.34 -13.30
N MET A 39 15.81 5.35 -12.43
CA MET A 39 17.02 6.16 -12.28
C MET A 39 18.23 5.34 -11.81
N GLY A 40 18.01 4.34 -10.97
CA GLY A 40 19.03 3.39 -10.49
C GLY A 40 19.61 2.52 -11.60
N LEU A 41 18.81 2.11 -12.59
CA LEU A 41 19.26 1.35 -13.77
C LEU A 41 20.29 2.11 -14.61
N PHE A 42 20.18 3.43 -14.70
CA PHE A 42 21.13 4.26 -15.46
C PHE A 42 22.43 4.55 -14.70
N ARG A 43 22.52 4.24 -13.39
CA ARG A 43 23.72 4.45 -12.57
C ARG A 43 24.60 3.19 -12.52
N LYS A 44 25.79 3.26 -13.15
CA LYS A 44 26.75 2.15 -13.34
C LYS A 44 27.40 1.52 -12.08
N ARG A 45 26.96 1.84 -10.85
CA ARG A 45 27.60 1.33 -9.61
C ARG A 45 26.69 1.20 -8.39
N SER A 46 25.37 1.08 -8.56
CA SER A 46 24.42 1.12 -7.45
C SER A 46 23.52 -0.12 -7.35
N GLY A 47 24.09 -1.33 -7.46
CA GLY A 47 23.34 -2.58 -7.36
C GLY A 47 22.54 -2.71 -6.06
N TYR A 48 23.10 -2.28 -4.93
CA TYR A 48 22.40 -2.27 -3.64
C TYR A 48 21.22 -1.30 -3.60
N ALA A 49 21.38 -0.10 -4.17
CA ALA A 49 20.29 0.88 -4.22
C ALA A 49 19.16 0.41 -5.16
N MET A 50 19.52 -0.18 -6.30
CA MET A 50 18.55 -0.76 -7.24
C MET A 50 17.75 -1.90 -6.60
N GLY A 51 18.41 -2.80 -5.87
CA GLY A 51 17.75 -3.86 -5.12
C GLY A 51 16.80 -3.34 -4.04
N ALA A 52 17.21 -2.28 -3.33
CA ALA A 52 16.34 -1.63 -2.34
C ALA A 52 15.08 -1.03 -2.98
N TYR A 53 15.22 -0.26 -4.07
CA TYR A 53 14.07 0.30 -4.78
C TYR A 53 13.15 -0.78 -5.39
N ALA A 54 13.71 -1.90 -5.85
CA ALA A 54 12.93 -3.03 -6.36
C ALA A 54 12.10 -3.69 -5.25
N MET A 55 12.72 -3.95 -4.10
CA MET A 55 12.02 -4.50 -2.94
C MET A 55 10.98 -3.54 -2.39
N SER A 56 11.28 -2.24 -2.33
CA SER A 56 10.31 -1.20 -1.94
C SER A 56 9.14 -1.10 -2.91
N PHE A 57 9.37 -1.25 -4.22
CA PHE A 57 8.29 -1.27 -5.20
C PHE A 57 7.39 -2.49 -4.99
N LEU A 58 7.99 -3.67 -4.83
CA LEU A 58 7.25 -4.92 -4.63
C LEU A 58 6.44 -4.90 -3.31
N SER A 59 7.01 -4.37 -2.23
CA SER A 59 6.31 -4.30 -0.95
C SER A 59 5.14 -3.30 -0.99
N ASN A 60 5.34 -2.12 -1.58
CA ASN A 60 4.28 -1.12 -1.69
C ASN A 60 3.16 -1.56 -2.63
N ILE A 61 3.45 -2.27 -3.73
CA ILE A 61 2.41 -2.75 -4.64
C ILE A 61 1.58 -3.87 -4.00
N LEU A 62 2.22 -4.79 -3.27
CA LEU A 62 1.52 -5.81 -2.48
C LEU A 62 0.63 -5.14 -1.43
N MET A 63 1.14 -4.14 -0.72
CA MET A 63 0.38 -3.41 0.29
C MET A 63 -0.82 -2.67 -0.31
N TYR A 64 -0.67 -2.06 -1.48
CA TYR A 64 -1.78 -1.46 -2.23
C TYR A 64 -2.87 -2.47 -2.55
N TYR A 65 -2.50 -3.66 -3.05
CA TYR A 65 -3.48 -4.72 -3.34
C TYR A 65 -4.23 -5.15 -2.07
N THR A 66 -3.52 -5.36 -0.96
CA THR A 66 -4.15 -5.75 0.30
C THR A 66 -5.12 -4.67 0.80
N LEU A 67 -4.71 -3.39 0.76
CA LEU A 67 -5.58 -2.26 1.15
C LEU A 67 -6.81 -2.13 0.24
N ARG A 68 -6.67 -2.41 -1.06
CA ARG A 68 -7.80 -2.43 -1.99
C ARG A 68 -8.76 -3.59 -1.70
N ILE A 69 -8.23 -4.76 -1.33
CA ILE A 69 -9.06 -5.90 -0.90
C ILE A 69 -9.83 -5.53 0.36
N TYR A 70 -9.16 -4.97 1.37
CA TYR A 70 -9.84 -4.49 2.59
C TYR A 70 -10.93 -3.47 2.28
N TYR A 71 -10.66 -2.49 1.41
CA TYR A 71 -11.67 -1.55 0.94
C TYR A 71 -12.84 -2.25 0.26
N SER A 72 -12.59 -3.22 -0.62
CA SER A 72 -13.64 -3.96 -1.33
C SER A 72 -14.53 -4.79 -0.40
N ILE A 73 -13.96 -5.40 0.62
CA ILE A 73 -14.72 -6.12 1.66
C ILE A 73 -15.54 -5.09 2.46
N CYS A 74 -14.92 -3.96 2.81
CA CYS A 74 -15.53 -2.88 3.57
C CYS A 74 -16.83 -2.36 2.93
N ILE A 75 -16.79 -2.06 1.62
CA ILE A 75 -17.96 -1.58 0.89
C ILE A 75 -19.02 -2.66 0.67
N VAL A 76 -18.63 -3.93 0.58
CA VAL A 76 -19.57 -5.05 0.35
C VAL A 76 -20.34 -5.38 1.63
N THR A 77 -19.71 -5.35 2.79
CA THR A 77 -20.38 -5.61 4.08
C THR A 77 -21.30 -4.46 4.52
N LEU A 78 -21.04 -3.24 4.06
CA LEU A 78 -21.85 -2.04 4.34
C LEU A 78 -23.08 -1.89 3.43
N ARG A 79 -23.18 -2.71 2.38
CA ARG A 79 -24.35 -2.78 1.49
C ARG A 79 -25.34 -3.80 2.04
#